data_AF-A0A352JAE8-F1
#
_entry.id   AF-A0A352JAE8-F1
#
_cell.length_a   1.000
_cell.length_b   1.000
_cell.length_c   1.000
_cell.angle_alpha   90.00
_cell.angle_beta   90.00
_cell.angle_gamma   90.00
#
_symmetry.space_group_name_H-M   'P 1'
#
loop_
_entity.id
_entity.type
_entity.pdbx_description
1 polymer ?
#
loop_
_entity_poly.entity_id
_entity_poly.type
_entity_poly.pdbx_seq_one_letter_code
_entity_poly.pdbx_strand_id
1 'polypeptide(L)'
;MRILALVPGGTGNQLLFFPTLDTLKQQYPNAEIDVVVEPRAIATYRISQSVNRVLKFDFSDRNSLADFGNLLGTIRDREYDAAILSKPSFSINTLLWLSGIPKRISFAGAGEFLLTDVIPVDPEEYIAVQNHNLLIGLGIQKPASSIKVNLPKNDLDWTSGEQKRLDIQKSGFILLNCGAYANYPAESWAEIARSIQAKLPDLPIVAIDSVNNADLLKQFTTKFPNLLITSPTDIGKLTAMIASANLFICAEGDAMQLGVAVGTALVAILSSTISASALLPIQEKRVKYVQAVKGQSLKDIPAKTVLAKIWEG
;
A
#
# COMPACT_ATOMS: atom_id res chain seq x y z
N MET A 1 22.01 -14.89 -10.03
CA MET A 1 20.71 -14.58 -10.62
C MET A 1 20.33 -13.17 -10.22
N ARG A 2 20.09 -12.30 -11.20
CA ARG A 2 19.69 -10.90 -11.02
C ARG A 2 18.29 -10.73 -11.59
N ILE A 3 17.36 -10.24 -10.77
CA ILE A 3 15.97 -10.05 -11.13
C ILE A 3 15.65 -8.56 -11.02
N LEU A 4 15.02 -8.01 -12.06
CA LEU A 4 14.50 -6.66 -12.06
C LEU A 4 12.98 -6.70 -11.92
N ALA A 5 12.41 -6.03 -10.93
CA ALA A 5 10.97 -5.83 -10.84
C ALA A 5 10.62 -4.36 -11.11
N LEU A 6 9.72 -4.09 -12.05
CA LEU A 6 9.22 -2.76 -12.35
C LEU A 6 7.80 -2.67 -11.82
N VAL A 7 7.59 -1.76 -10.86
CA VAL A 7 6.32 -1.66 -10.14
C VAL A 7 5.82 -0.22 -10.21
N PRO A 8 5.08 0.14 -11.28
CA PRO A 8 4.47 1.46 -11.38
C PRO A 8 3.44 1.69 -10.28
N GLY A 9 3.32 2.94 -9.83
CA GLY A 9 2.32 3.35 -8.85
C GLY A 9 2.88 3.73 -7.48
N GLY A 10 1.96 3.98 -6.54
CA GLY A 10 2.27 4.51 -5.22
C GLY A 10 2.73 3.44 -4.23
N THR A 11 2.81 3.82 -2.96
CA THR A 11 3.19 2.93 -1.85
C THR A 11 2.28 1.70 -1.76
N GLY A 12 0.96 1.86 -1.98
CA GLY A 12 0.02 0.75 -1.97
C GLY A 12 0.33 -0.30 -3.03
N ASN A 13 0.74 0.12 -4.23
CA ASN A 13 1.14 -0.81 -5.30
C ASN A 13 2.40 -1.60 -4.93
N GLN A 14 3.36 -0.95 -4.26
CA GLN A 14 4.57 -1.63 -3.80
C GLN A 14 4.25 -2.68 -2.74
N LEU A 15 3.41 -2.35 -1.76
CA LEU A 15 2.99 -3.27 -0.70
C LEU A 15 2.24 -4.49 -1.27
N LEU A 16 1.35 -4.27 -2.24
CA LEU A 16 0.69 -5.34 -2.99
C LEU A 16 1.67 -6.19 -3.82
N PHE A 17 2.91 -5.74 -4.04
CA PHE A 17 3.94 -6.50 -4.75
C PHE A 17 4.94 -7.19 -3.79
N PHE A 18 4.94 -6.87 -2.49
CA PHE A 18 5.87 -7.46 -1.52
C PHE A 18 5.79 -8.99 -1.44
N PRO A 19 4.62 -9.65 -1.44
CA PRO A 19 4.56 -11.11 -1.45
C PRO A 19 5.30 -11.74 -2.64
N THR A 20 5.31 -11.07 -3.80
CA THR A 20 6.07 -11.48 -4.99
C THR A 20 7.57 -11.43 -4.72
N LEU A 21 8.06 -10.32 -4.17
CA LEU A 21 9.48 -10.13 -3.83
C LEU A 21 9.95 -11.11 -2.75
N ASP A 22 9.14 -11.31 -1.71
CA ASP A 22 9.45 -12.21 -0.61
C ASP A 22 9.59 -13.65 -1.09
N THR A 23 8.67 -14.12 -1.94
CA THR A 23 8.76 -15.46 -2.50
C THR A 23 9.95 -15.60 -3.45
N LEU A 24 10.28 -14.59 -4.25
CA LEU A 24 11.50 -14.59 -5.06
C LEU A 24 12.74 -14.75 -4.18
N LYS A 25 12.82 -13.99 -3.09
CA LYS A 25 13.97 -14.07 -2.16
C LYS A 25 14.03 -15.40 -1.44
N GLN A 26 12.89 -16.01 -1.12
CA GLN A 26 12.83 -17.35 -0.53
C GLN A 26 13.19 -18.46 -1.52
N GLN A 27 12.77 -18.36 -2.80
CA GLN A 27 13.10 -19.36 -3.83
C GLN A 27 14.53 -19.24 -4.31
N TYR A 28 15.05 -18.02 -4.37
CA TYR A 28 16.40 -17.71 -4.78
C TYR A 28 17.11 -16.87 -3.71
N PRO A 29 17.57 -17.47 -2.60
CA PRO A 29 18.20 -16.73 -1.48
C PRO A 29 19.37 -15.84 -1.91
N ASN A 30 20.15 -16.32 -2.88
CA ASN A 30 21.33 -15.63 -3.42
C ASN A 30 21.00 -14.71 -4.61
N ALA A 31 19.73 -14.55 -5.00
CA ALA A 31 19.38 -13.61 -6.05
C ALA A 31 19.52 -12.16 -5.58
N GLU A 32 20.02 -11.32 -6.48
CA GLU A 32 19.93 -9.88 -6.36
C GLU A 32 18.61 -9.43 -6.97
N ILE A 33 17.74 -8.82 -6.17
CA ILE A 33 16.43 -8.33 -6.62
C ILE A 33 16.47 -6.81 -6.57
N ASP A 34 16.49 -6.19 -7.74
CA ASP A 34 16.43 -4.75 -7.89
C ASP A 34 15.02 -4.36 -8.32
N VAL A 35 14.54 -3.21 -7.84
CA VAL A 35 13.19 -2.71 -8.13
C VAL A 35 13.25 -1.33 -8.77
N VAL A 36 12.41 -1.08 -9.77
CA VAL A 36 12.20 0.24 -10.38
C VAL A 36 10.84 0.75 -9.96
N VAL A 37 10.81 1.90 -9.29
CA VAL A 37 9.58 2.45 -8.70
C VAL A 37 9.45 3.95 -8.92
N GLU A 38 8.22 4.43 -8.77
CA GLU A 38 7.92 5.86 -8.77
C GLU A 38 8.72 6.58 -7.67
N PRO A 39 9.21 7.82 -7.90
CA PRO A 39 9.99 8.56 -6.89
C PRO A 39 9.31 8.65 -5.53
N ARG A 40 7.98 8.81 -5.51
CA ARG A 40 7.17 8.86 -4.27
C ARG A 40 7.11 7.54 -3.50
N ALA A 41 7.39 6.42 -4.15
CA ALA A 41 7.25 5.09 -3.58
C ALA A 41 8.56 4.50 -3.04
N ILE A 42 9.71 5.14 -3.31
CA ILE A 42 11.06 4.68 -2.86
C ILE A 42 11.09 4.37 -1.36
N ALA A 43 10.52 5.26 -0.54
CA ALA A 43 10.52 5.12 0.91
C ALA A 43 9.90 3.81 1.40
N THR A 44 8.97 3.22 0.63
CA THR A 44 8.29 1.95 0.95
C THR A 44 9.27 0.81 1.14
N TYR A 45 10.41 0.81 0.45
CA TYR A 45 11.39 -0.28 0.59
C TYR A 45 12.20 -0.24 1.88
N ARG A 46 12.08 0.83 2.68
CA ARG A 46 12.64 0.85 4.04
C ARG A 46 12.01 -0.21 4.95
N ILE A 47 10.78 -0.62 4.65
CA ILE A 47 10.04 -1.66 5.38
C ILE A 47 10.02 -3.01 4.64
N SER A 48 10.89 -3.20 3.65
CA SER A 48 11.12 -4.47 2.95
C SER A 48 12.52 -5.02 3.27
N GLN A 49 12.67 -6.35 3.28
CA GLN A 49 13.96 -7.04 3.45
C GLN A 49 14.39 -7.82 2.19
N SER A 50 13.54 -7.82 1.15
CA SER A 50 13.69 -8.71 0.00
C SER A 50 14.41 -8.07 -1.19
N VAL A 51 14.72 -6.77 -1.09
CA VAL A 51 15.26 -5.96 -2.20
C VAL A 51 16.69 -5.54 -1.93
N ASN A 52 17.52 -5.64 -2.96
CA ASN A 52 18.92 -5.23 -2.95
C ASN A 52 19.09 -3.74 -3.30
N ARG A 53 18.42 -3.28 -4.36
CA ARG A 53 18.50 -1.88 -4.81
C ARG A 53 17.15 -1.36 -5.28
N VAL A 54 16.90 -0.09 -4.97
CA VAL A 54 15.72 0.65 -5.43
C VAL A 54 16.18 1.70 -6.44
N LEU A 55 15.71 1.57 -7.66
CA LEU A 55 15.88 2.52 -8.76
C LEU A 55 14.62 3.38 -8.87
N LYS A 56 14.80 4.67 -9.15
CA LYS A 56 13.68 5.58 -9.37
C LYS A 56 13.45 5.77 -10.86
N PHE A 57 12.19 5.71 -11.26
CA PHE A 57 11.75 6.09 -12.60
C PHE A 57 10.32 6.58 -12.49
N ASP A 58 10.03 7.74 -13.08
CA ASP A 58 8.69 8.28 -13.08
C ASP A 58 7.88 7.61 -14.19
N PHE A 59 6.96 6.69 -13.86
CA PHE A 59 6.18 6.00 -14.89
C PHE A 59 5.00 6.85 -15.38
N SER A 60 4.70 7.94 -14.68
CA SER A 60 3.51 8.77 -14.88
C SER A 60 3.82 10.06 -15.65
N ASP A 61 5.08 10.50 -15.67
CA ASP A 61 5.53 11.70 -16.37
C ASP A 61 5.84 11.46 -17.87
N ARG A 62 5.91 12.54 -18.63
CA ARG A 62 6.42 12.57 -20.00
C ARG A 62 7.93 12.43 -19.98
N ASN A 63 8.40 11.21 -19.74
CA ASN A 63 9.83 10.90 -19.77
C ASN A 63 10.46 11.32 -21.09
N SER A 64 11.57 12.04 -21.01
CA SER A 64 12.37 12.35 -22.18
C SER A 64 13.07 11.10 -22.71
N LEU A 65 13.54 11.14 -23.95
CA LEU A 65 14.39 10.06 -24.50
C LEU A 65 15.68 9.88 -23.67
N ALA A 66 16.16 10.93 -23.01
CA ALA A 66 17.31 10.86 -22.13
C ALA A 66 17.01 10.08 -20.85
N ASP A 67 15.86 10.31 -20.21
CA ASP A 67 15.42 9.56 -19.02
C ASP A 67 15.26 8.07 -19.34
N PHE A 68 14.69 7.78 -20.50
CA PHE A 68 14.55 6.42 -21.02
C PHE A 68 15.91 5.77 -21.30
N GLY A 69 16.82 6.50 -21.96
CA GLY A 69 18.18 6.05 -22.24
C GLY A 69 19.00 5.79 -20.97
N ASN A 70 18.85 6.63 -19.94
CA ASN A 70 19.50 6.49 -18.65
C ASN A 70 19.02 5.23 -17.92
N LEU A 71 17.71 4.99 -17.88
CA LEU A 71 17.15 3.78 -17.29
C LEU A 71 17.60 2.53 -18.07
N LEU A 72 17.54 2.57 -19.41
CA LEU A 72 18.00 1.48 -20.27
C LEU A 72 19.48 1.14 -20.04
N GLY A 73 20.36 2.15 -19.99
CA GLY A 73 21.79 1.97 -19.69
C GLY A 73 21.99 1.34 -18.31
N THR A 74 21.34 1.90 -17.29
CA THR A 74 21.39 1.35 -15.91
C THR A 74 20.95 -0.10 -15.85
N ILE A 75 19.94 -0.49 -16.64
CA ILE A 75 19.44 -1.86 -16.69
C ILE A 75 20.40 -2.78 -17.42
N ARG A 76 20.96 -2.34 -18.57
CA ARG A 76 21.91 -3.13 -19.37
C ARG A 76 23.21 -3.39 -18.64
N ASP A 77 23.74 -2.41 -17.92
CA ASP A 77 24.97 -2.53 -17.14
C ASP A 77 24.88 -3.59 -16.02
N ARG A 78 23.67 -3.94 -15.59
CA ARG A 78 23.42 -4.91 -14.53
C ARG A 78 23.20 -6.33 -15.04
N GLU A 79 23.02 -6.54 -16.35
CA GLU A 79 22.87 -7.87 -16.97
C GLU A 79 21.83 -8.73 -16.23
N TYR A 80 20.58 -8.25 -16.13
CA TYR A 80 19.52 -9.00 -15.45
C TYR A 80 19.14 -10.27 -16.22
N ASP A 81 18.91 -11.35 -15.48
CA ASP A 81 18.46 -12.64 -16.03
C ASP A 81 16.94 -12.63 -16.31
N ALA A 82 16.19 -11.90 -15.50
CA ALA A 82 14.74 -11.79 -15.63
C ALA A 82 14.22 -10.40 -15.25
N ALA A 83 13.17 -9.96 -15.94
CA ALA A 83 12.40 -8.78 -15.61
C ALA A 83 10.93 -9.14 -15.38
N ILE A 84 10.34 -8.57 -14.33
CA ILE A 84 8.92 -8.68 -14.01
C ILE A 84 8.32 -7.28 -14.01
N LEU A 85 7.23 -7.07 -14.75
CA LEU A 85 6.50 -5.81 -14.80
C LEU A 85 5.07 -6.00 -14.30
N SER A 86 4.67 -5.25 -13.26
CA SER A 86 3.34 -5.39 -12.66
C SER A 86 2.23 -4.68 -13.44
N LYS A 87 2.59 -3.71 -14.29
CA LYS A 87 1.63 -2.97 -15.12
C LYS A 87 2.21 -2.74 -16.52
N PRO A 88 1.75 -3.50 -17.54
CA PRO A 88 2.28 -3.39 -18.88
C PRO A 88 2.03 -2.01 -19.49
N SER A 89 3.05 -1.48 -20.17
CA SER A 89 2.92 -0.33 -21.06
C SER A 89 3.85 -0.53 -22.25
N PHE A 90 3.48 0.04 -23.41
CA PHE A 90 4.25 -0.13 -24.63
C PHE A 90 5.69 0.38 -24.49
N SER A 91 5.87 1.53 -23.83
CA SER A 91 7.19 2.12 -23.60
C SER A 91 8.07 1.25 -22.71
N ILE A 92 7.55 0.74 -21.60
CA ILE A 92 8.34 -0.10 -20.69
C ILE A 92 8.60 -1.48 -21.30
N ASN A 93 7.66 -2.09 -22.01
CA ASN A 93 7.89 -3.34 -22.71
C ASN A 93 8.97 -3.20 -23.81
N THR A 94 8.99 -2.05 -24.50
CA THR A 94 10.06 -1.71 -25.45
C THR A 94 11.41 -1.52 -24.74
N LEU A 95 11.42 -0.88 -23.56
CA LEU A 95 12.63 -0.74 -22.75
C LEU A 95 13.20 -2.10 -22.37
N LEU A 96 12.36 -2.99 -21.86
CA LEU A 96 12.77 -4.33 -21.43
C LEU A 96 13.28 -5.15 -22.60
N TRP A 97 12.65 -5.06 -23.76
CA TRP A 97 13.13 -5.72 -24.98
C TRP A 97 14.48 -5.16 -25.44
N LEU A 98 14.65 -3.84 -25.52
CA LEU A 98 15.91 -3.17 -25.88
C LEU A 98 17.04 -3.43 -24.87
N SER A 99 16.70 -3.74 -23.62
CA SER A 99 17.68 -4.09 -22.59
C SER A 99 18.33 -5.45 -22.81
N GLY A 100 17.73 -6.31 -23.64
CA GLY A 100 18.26 -7.65 -23.94
C GLY A 100 18.06 -8.67 -22.81
N ILE A 101 17.29 -8.33 -21.77
CA ILE A 101 16.97 -9.27 -20.68
C ILE A 101 16.28 -10.50 -21.28
N PRO A 102 16.80 -11.73 -21.09
CA PRO A 102 16.32 -12.89 -21.81
C PRO A 102 14.91 -13.31 -21.39
N LYS A 103 14.51 -13.06 -20.13
CA LYS A 103 13.19 -13.41 -19.61
C LYS A 103 12.42 -12.16 -19.18
N ARG A 104 11.30 -11.85 -19.85
CA ARG A 104 10.51 -10.63 -19.67
C ARG A 104 9.05 -11.03 -19.42
N ILE A 105 8.61 -10.85 -18.18
CA ILE A 105 7.35 -11.38 -17.67
C ILE A 105 6.42 -10.24 -17.29
N SER A 106 5.18 -10.26 -17.76
CA SER A 106 4.14 -9.29 -17.42
C SER A 106 2.76 -9.84 -17.73
N PHE A 107 1.71 -9.11 -17.35
CA PHE A 107 0.36 -9.36 -17.83
C PHE A 107 0.16 -8.97 -19.30
N ALA A 108 -0.91 -9.49 -19.91
CA ALA A 108 -1.36 -9.12 -21.25
C ALA A 108 -1.67 -7.62 -21.38
N GLY A 109 -1.41 -7.04 -22.55
CA GLY A 109 -1.64 -5.62 -22.79
C GLY A 109 -0.73 -4.99 -23.84
N ALA A 110 -0.48 -3.67 -23.70
CA ALA A 110 0.24 -2.89 -24.69
C ALA A 110 1.70 -3.37 -24.86
N GLY A 111 2.07 -3.80 -26.07
CA GLY A 111 3.42 -4.27 -26.37
C GLY A 111 3.73 -5.68 -25.87
N GLU A 112 2.72 -6.51 -25.60
CA GLU A 112 2.92 -7.88 -25.09
C GLU A 112 3.75 -8.79 -26.00
N PHE A 113 3.78 -8.54 -27.32
CA PHE A 113 4.63 -9.27 -28.26
C PHE A 113 6.14 -9.09 -28.01
N LEU A 114 6.52 -8.14 -27.16
CA LEU A 114 7.90 -7.90 -26.72
C LEU A 114 8.28 -8.73 -25.49
N LEU A 115 7.29 -9.31 -24.80
CA LEU A 115 7.47 -10.16 -23.63
C LEU A 115 7.85 -11.59 -24.03
N THR A 116 8.46 -12.34 -23.11
CA THR A 116 8.68 -13.78 -23.30
C THR A 116 7.57 -14.62 -22.67
N ASP A 117 7.00 -14.12 -21.56
CA ASP A 117 5.98 -14.82 -20.80
C ASP A 117 4.86 -13.83 -20.49
N VAL A 118 3.67 -14.11 -21.01
CA VAL A 118 2.46 -13.30 -20.78
C VAL A 118 1.57 -14.07 -19.82
N ILE A 119 1.31 -13.49 -18.65
CA ILE A 119 0.49 -14.11 -17.61
C ILE A 119 -0.94 -13.58 -17.69
N PRO A 120 -1.97 -14.44 -17.74
CA PRO A 120 -3.36 -14.00 -17.64
C PRO A 120 -3.64 -13.34 -16.29
N VAL A 121 -4.50 -12.33 -16.29
CA VAL A 121 -4.96 -11.65 -15.06
C VAL A 121 -6.46 -11.85 -14.90
N ASP A 122 -6.89 -12.25 -13.70
CA ASP A 122 -8.28 -12.20 -13.29
C ASP A 122 -8.53 -10.83 -12.61
N PRO A 123 -9.34 -9.94 -13.21
CA PRO A 123 -9.59 -8.60 -12.65
C PRO A 123 -10.22 -8.60 -11.25
N GLU A 124 -10.92 -9.67 -10.87
CA GLU A 124 -11.60 -9.78 -9.56
C GLU A 124 -10.71 -10.41 -8.48
N GLU A 125 -9.57 -10.97 -8.87
CA GLU A 125 -8.61 -11.56 -7.94
C GLU A 125 -7.93 -10.46 -7.10
N TYR A 126 -7.56 -10.78 -5.86
CA TYR A 126 -6.80 -9.85 -5.03
C TYR A 126 -5.48 -9.47 -5.71
N ILE A 127 -5.21 -8.17 -5.88
CA ILE A 127 -4.06 -7.67 -6.68
C ILE A 127 -2.72 -8.22 -6.18
N ALA A 128 -2.59 -8.49 -4.87
CA ALA A 128 -1.36 -9.11 -4.36
C ALA A 128 -1.15 -10.55 -4.90
N VAL A 129 -2.24 -11.28 -5.11
CA VAL A 129 -2.22 -12.61 -5.74
C VAL A 129 -1.98 -12.48 -7.24
N GLN A 130 -2.62 -11.52 -7.92
CA GLN A 130 -2.34 -11.24 -9.34
C GLN A 130 -0.84 -10.99 -9.56
N ASN A 131 -0.26 -10.06 -8.79
CA ASN A 131 1.17 -9.75 -8.84
C ASN A 131 2.04 -10.98 -8.54
N HIS A 132 1.59 -11.86 -7.65
CA HIS A 132 2.29 -13.10 -7.33
C HIS A 132 2.27 -14.08 -8.49
N ASN A 133 1.18 -14.15 -9.25
CA ASN A 133 1.03 -15.02 -10.40
C ASN A 133 2.04 -14.70 -11.53
N LEU A 134 2.65 -13.51 -11.54
CA LEU A 134 3.79 -13.22 -12.42
C LEU A 134 4.96 -14.20 -12.22
N LEU A 135 5.09 -14.80 -11.03
CA LEU A 135 6.13 -15.79 -10.76
C LEU A 135 5.91 -17.13 -11.49
N ILE A 136 4.72 -17.37 -12.05
CA ILE A 136 4.47 -18.52 -12.93
C ILE A 136 5.41 -18.48 -14.12
N GLY A 137 5.72 -17.28 -14.64
CA GLY A 137 6.72 -17.11 -15.70
C GLY A 137 8.07 -17.69 -15.29
N LEU A 138 8.46 -17.62 -14.02
CA LEU A 138 9.70 -18.22 -13.49
C LEU A 138 9.57 -19.68 -13.06
N GLY A 139 8.43 -20.33 -13.30
CA GLY A 139 8.16 -21.71 -12.88
C GLY A 139 7.82 -21.84 -11.39
N ILE A 140 7.44 -20.76 -10.71
CA ILE A 140 7.03 -20.77 -9.31
C ILE A 140 5.49 -20.78 -9.25
N GLN A 141 4.92 -21.85 -8.71
CA GLN A 141 3.46 -22.04 -8.59
C GLN A 141 3.01 -22.13 -7.13
N LYS A 142 3.65 -21.37 -6.25
CA LYS A 142 3.28 -21.31 -4.83
C LYS A 142 2.12 -20.33 -4.63
N PRO A 143 1.23 -20.57 -3.66
CA PRO A 143 0.21 -19.60 -3.31
C PRO A 143 0.88 -18.34 -2.74
N ALA A 144 0.29 -17.17 -3.05
CA ALA A 144 0.74 -15.91 -2.50
C ALA A 144 0.65 -15.93 -0.96
N SER A 145 1.72 -15.51 -0.30
CA SER A 145 1.68 -15.25 1.14
C SER A 145 1.01 -13.91 1.46
N SER A 146 0.58 -13.72 2.70
CA SER A 146 0.07 -12.42 3.13
C SER A 146 1.17 -11.36 3.02
N ILE A 147 0.75 -10.10 2.82
CA ILE A 147 1.69 -8.97 2.83
C ILE A 147 2.35 -8.90 4.21
N LYS A 148 3.68 -8.80 4.21
CA LYS A 148 4.49 -8.63 5.42
C LYS A 148 5.42 -7.45 5.25
N VAL A 149 5.69 -6.79 6.36
CA VAL A 149 6.62 -5.66 6.42
C VAL A 149 7.58 -5.85 7.58
N ASN A 150 8.79 -5.34 7.42
CA ASN A 150 9.77 -5.30 8.49
C ASN A 150 9.77 -3.93 9.14
N LEU A 151 9.54 -3.87 10.45
CA LEU A 151 9.60 -2.64 11.23
C LEU A 151 10.94 -2.52 11.95
N PRO A 152 11.82 -1.57 11.57
CA PRO A 152 13.03 -1.28 12.30
C PRO A 152 12.75 -0.89 13.77
N LYS A 153 13.62 -1.31 14.68
CA LYS A 153 13.50 -0.99 16.12
C LYS A 153 13.32 0.51 16.40
N ASN A 154 14.04 1.36 15.66
CA ASN A 154 13.94 2.82 15.83
C ASN A 154 12.53 3.36 15.57
N ASP A 155 11.75 2.74 14.68
CA ASP A 155 10.37 3.15 14.41
C ASP A 155 9.43 2.74 15.54
N LEU A 156 9.64 1.54 16.13
CA LEU A 156 8.91 1.07 17.30
C LEU A 156 9.22 1.92 18.55
N ASP A 157 10.49 2.29 18.74
CA ASP A 157 10.93 3.16 19.83
C ASP A 157 10.33 4.56 19.68
N TRP A 158 10.27 5.09 18.44
CA TRP A 158 9.58 6.35 18.15
C TRP A 158 8.08 6.27 18.48
N THR A 159 7.39 5.22 18.03
CA THR A 159 5.97 5.00 18.34
C THR A 159 5.71 4.93 19.84
N SER A 160 6.61 4.29 20.60
CA SER A 160 6.52 4.25 22.06
C SER A 160 6.67 5.64 22.71
N GLY A 161 7.55 6.49 22.17
CA GLY A 161 7.68 7.88 22.59
C GLY A 161 6.45 8.72 22.23
N GLU A 162 5.91 8.50 21.03
CA GLU A 162 4.73 9.21 20.53
C GLU A 162 3.47 8.86 21.34
N GLN A 163 3.29 7.59 21.71
CA GLN A 163 2.21 7.17 22.60
C GLN A 163 2.30 7.84 23.97
N LYS A 164 3.51 7.95 24.55
CA LYS A 164 3.72 8.67 25.81
C LYS A 164 3.41 10.17 25.69
N ARG A 165 3.82 10.80 24.58
CA ARG A 165 3.50 12.22 24.31
C ARG A 165 2.00 12.46 24.24
N LEU A 166 1.26 11.49 23.72
CA LEU A 166 -0.19 11.51 23.57
C LEU A 166 -0.94 11.01 24.81
N ASP A 167 -0.24 10.66 25.89
CA ASP A 167 -0.81 10.06 27.11
C ASP A 167 -1.66 8.80 26.84
N ILE A 168 -1.28 8.03 25.81
CA ILE A 168 -1.96 6.78 25.46
C ILE A 168 -1.56 5.72 26.48
N GLN A 169 -2.55 5.28 27.27
CA GLN A 169 -2.41 4.25 28.28
C GLN A 169 -2.30 2.85 27.66
N LYS A 170 -2.01 1.83 28.49
CA LYS A 170 -1.91 0.43 28.05
C LYS A 170 -3.18 -0.16 27.44
N SER A 171 -4.34 0.50 27.57
CA SER A 171 -5.60 0.10 26.93
C SER A 171 -5.56 0.21 25.40
N GLY A 172 -4.55 0.89 24.85
CA GLY A 172 -4.33 1.07 23.41
C GLY A 172 -5.11 2.27 22.85
N PHE A 173 -5.38 2.30 21.55
CA PHE A 173 -6.03 3.43 20.87
C PHE A 173 -6.66 3.04 19.53
N ILE A 174 -7.55 3.89 19.02
CA ILE A 174 -8.07 3.82 17.65
C ILE A 174 -7.33 4.83 16.81
N LEU A 175 -6.83 4.38 15.66
CA LEU A 175 -6.12 5.23 14.72
C LEU A 175 -7.01 5.53 13.51
N LEU A 176 -7.10 6.80 13.14
CA LEU A 176 -7.85 7.31 12.01
C LEU A 176 -6.89 7.84 10.95
N ASN A 177 -6.98 7.30 9.72
CA ASN A 177 -6.38 7.95 8.55
C ASN A 177 -7.50 8.52 7.68
N CYS A 178 -7.63 9.84 7.70
CA CYS A 178 -8.69 10.54 6.97
C CYS A 178 -8.51 10.55 5.44
N GLY A 179 -7.36 10.09 4.93
CA GLY A 179 -7.02 9.99 3.52
C GLY A 179 -6.81 11.36 2.87
N ALA A 180 -5.60 11.63 2.37
CA ALA A 180 -5.25 12.89 1.72
C ALA A 180 -6.19 13.31 0.56
N TYR A 181 -6.78 12.33 -0.13
CA TYR A 181 -7.58 12.57 -1.35
C TYR A 181 -8.99 11.96 -1.29
N ALA A 182 -9.35 11.32 -0.18
CA ALA A 182 -10.63 10.62 -0.07
C ALA A 182 -11.81 11.59 0.14
N ASN A 183 -11.55 12.80 0.64
CA ASN A 183 -12.55 13.85 0.87
C ASN A 183 -13.74 13.39 1.75
N TYR A 184 -13.53 12.46 2.68
CA TYR A 184 -14.56 12.05 3.63
C TYR A 184 -14.81 13.17 4.66
N PRO A 185 -16.06 13.62 4.88
CA PRO A 185 -16.32 14.85 5.63
C PRO A 185 -15.85 14.82 7.09
N ALA A 186 -15.34 15.95 7.57
CA ALA A 186 -14.95 16.13 8.97
C ALA A 186 -16.12 15.88 9.94
N GLU A 187 -17.36 16.20 9.54
CA GLU A 187 -18.56 15.87 10.33
C GLU A 187 -18.75 14.36 10.47
N SER A 188 -18.58 13.60 9.39
CA SER A 188 -18.70 12.15 9.40
C SER A 188 -17.62 11.50 10.27
N TRP A 189 -16.37 11.98 10.18
CA TRP A 189 -15.30 11.55 11.08
C TRP A 189 -15.60 11.86 12.56
N ALA A 190 -16.14 13.06 12.84
CA ALA A 190 -16.55 13.46 14.18
C ALA A 190 -17.71 12.62 14.72
N GLU A 191 -18.68 12.25 13.88
CA GLU A 191 -19.77 11.34 14.26
C GLU A 191 -19.24 9.93 14.59
N ILE A 192 -18.33 9.40 13.77
CA ILE A 192 -17.66 8.12 14.04
C ILE A 192 -16.91 8.19 15.37
N ALA A 193 -16.09 9.22 15.57
CA ALA A 193 -15.28 9.36 16.78
C ALA A 193 -16.14 9.50 18.04
N ARG A 194 -17.16 10.37 18.03
CA ARG A 194 -18.10 10.52 19.15
C ARG A 194 -18.81 9.22 19.48
N SER A 195 -19.28 8.49 18.46
CA SER A 195 -20.01 7.24 18.66
C SER A 195 -19.14 6.14 19.23
N ILE A 196 -17.85 6.08 18.84
CA ILE A 196 -16.91 5.13 19.43
C ILE A 196 -16.56 5.54 20.86
N GLN A 197 -16.22 6.81 21.12
CA GLN A 197 -15.90 7.29 22.47
C GLN A 197 -17.08 7.12 23.44
N ALA A 198 -18.34 7.25 22.98
CA ALA A 198 -19.51 6.99 23.80
C ALA A 198 -19.64 5.52 24.25
N LYS A 199 -19.17 4.56 23.43
CA LYS A 199 -19.17 3.13 23.76
C LYS A 199 -17.90 2.69 24.48
N LEU A 200 -16.78 3.35 24.21
CA LEU A 200 -15.45 3.06 24.75
C LEU A 200 -14.83 4.37 25.31
N PRO A 201 -15.28 4.85 26.48
CA PRO A 201 -14.87 6.16 27.01
C PRO A 201 -13.36 6.29 27.26
N ASP A 202 -12.71 5.19 27.65
CA ASP A 202 -11.30 5.16 28.02
C ASP A 202 -10.35 4.89 26.84
N LEU A 203 -10.88 4.74 25.62
CA LEU A 203 -10.07 4.45 24.43
C LEU A 203 -9.79 5.73 23.64
N PRO A 204 -8.53 6.21 23.62
CA PRO A 204 -8.17 7.41 22.86
C PRO A 204 -8.41 7.24 21.37
N ILE A 205 -8.81 8.33 20.73
CA ILE A 205 -8.98 8.42 19.27
C ILE A 205 -7.89 9.32 18.73
N VAL A 206 -7.04 8.75 17.88
CA VAL A 206 -5.87 9.41 17.31
C VAL A 206 -6.08 9.56 15.81
N ALA A 207 -5.92 10.77 15.27
CA ALA A 207 -5.89 11.02 13.84
C ALA A 207 -4.46 11.24 13.34
N ILE A 208 -4.19 10.74 12.14
CA ILE A 208 -2.91 10.93 11.45
C ILE A 208 -2.93 12.27 10.72
N ASP A 209 -2.00 13.13 11.08
CA ASP A 209 -1.61 14.29 10.28
C ASP A 209 -0.77 13.82 9.11
N SER A 210 -1.28 14.06 7.91
CA SER A 210 -0.72 13.56 6.66
C SER A 210 -0.80 14.64 5.59
N VAL A 211 -0.11 14.42 4.48
CA VAL A 211 -0.09 15.38 3.37
C VAL A 211 -1.53 15.71 2.95
N ASN A 212 -1.83 17.00 2.78
CA ASN A 212 -3.13 17.53 2.30
C ASN A 212 -4.36 17.28 3.19
N ASN A 213 -4.22 17.07 4.51
CA ASN A 213 -5.38 16.91 5.40
C ASN A 213 -5.53 17.96 6.52
N ALA A 214 -4.68 18.99 6.57
CA ALA A 214 -4.65 19.97 7.65
C ALA A 214 -6.00 20.68 7.90
N ASP A 215 -6.68 21.13 6.83
CA ASP A 215 -7.99 21.79 6.96
C ASP A 215 -9.08 20.84 7.49
N LEU A 216 -9.05 19.58 7.05
CA LEU A 216 -9.95 18.54 7.55
C LEU A 216 -9.71 18.30 9.04
N LEU A 217 -8.45 18.15 9.46
CA LEU A 217 -8.10 17.93 10.87
C LEU A 217 -8.48 19.11 11.76
N LYS A 218 -8.33 20.35 11.28
CA LYS A 218 -8.79 21.54 12.00
C LYS A 218 -10.30 21.53 12.23
N GLN A 219 -11.08 21.22 11.19
CA GLN A 219 -12.53 21.10 11.31
C GLN A 219 -12.93 19.93 12.21
N PHE A 220 -12.24 18.80 12.10
CA PHE A 220 -12.50 17.61 12.90
C PHE A 220 -12.23 17.88 14.39
N THR A 221 -11.07 18.47 14.73
CA THR A 221 -10.72 18.86 16.11
C THR A 221 -11.73 19.84 16.70
N THR A 222 -12.27 20.77 15.90
CA THR A 222 -13.32 21.70 16.35
C THR A 222 -14.61 20.97 16.73
N LYS A 223 -14.95 19.90 16.02
CA LYS A 223 -16.17 19.10 16.24
C LYS A 223 -15.99 17.99 17.29
N PHE A 224 -14.74 17.57 17.52
CA PHE A 224 -14.36 16.56 18.49
C PHE A 224 -13.09 16.99 19.23
N PRO A 225 -13.23 17.80 20.31
CA PRO A 225 -12.08 18.39 21.02
C PRO A 225 -11.13 17.39 21.70
N ASN A 226 -11.60 16.16 21.94
CA ASN A 226 -10.79 15.08 22.53
C ASN A 226 -9.91 14.35 21.50
N LEU A 227 -9.84 14.83 20.25
CA LEU A 227 -9.02 14.22 19.20
C LEU A 227 -7.53 14.38 19.52
N LEU A 228 -6.80 13.27 19.53
CA LEU A 228 -5.35 13.27 19.57
C LEU A 228 -4.79 13.28 18.15
N ILE A 229 -3.65 13.92 17.93
CA ILE A 229 -3.02 14.02 16.61
C ILE A 229 -1.58 13.52 16.67
N THR A 230 -1.25 12.63 15.73
CA THR A 230 0.11 12.13 15.50
C THR A 230 0.58 12.51 14.10
N SER A 231 1.85 12.90 13.96
CA SER A 231 2.44 13.34 12.68
C SER A 231 3.66 12.48 12.34
N PRO A 232 3.49 11.21 11.93
CA PRO A 232 4.61 10.37 11.54
C PRO A 232 5.33 10.95 10.32
N THR A 233 6.63 11.22 10.46
CA THR A 233 7.42 11.92 9.42
C THR A 233 7.85 11.04 8.27
N ASP A 234 7.66 9.73 8.38
CA ASP A 234 8.09 8.76 7.38
C ASP A 234 7.22 7.50 7.45
N ILE A 235 7.38 6.64 6.43
CA ILE A 235 6.58 5.43 6.31
C ILE A 235 6.83 4.42 7.43
N GLY A 236 8.06 4.29 7.93
CA GLY A 236 8.37 3.33 9.00
C GLY A 236 7.62 3.67 10.29
N LYS A 237 7.65 4.95 10.68
CA LYS A 237 6.88 5.50 11.81
C LYS A 237 5.38 5.37 11.63
N LEU A 238 4.87 5.66 10.42
CA LEU A 238 3.46 5.48 10.09
C LEU A 238 3.04 4.02 10.25
N THR A 239 3.81 3.09 9.68
CA THR A 239 3.57 1.65 9.77
C THR A 239 3.62 1.17 11.23
N ALA A 240 4.57 1.65 12.03
CA ALA A 240 4.69 1.30 13.44
C ALA A 240 3.52 1.84 14.29
N MET A 241 3.02 3.05 14.01
CA MET A 241 1.80 3.57 14.64
C MET A 241 0.57 2.74 14.29
N ILE A 242 0.41 2.37 13.01
CA ILE A 242 -0.69 1.51 12.58
C ILE A 242 -0.61 0.15 13.27
N ALA A 243 0.58 -0.44 13.38
CA ALA A 243 0.81 -1.73 14.04
C ALA A 243 0.47 -1.72 15.53
N SER A 244 0.53 -0.57 16.17
CA SER A 244 0.28 -0.42 17.62
C SER A 244 -1.18 -0.09 17.96
N ALA A 245 -2.01 0.20 16.96
CA ALA A 245 -3.42 0.54 17.16
C ALA A 245 -4.27 -0.72 17.38
N ASN A 246 -5.34 -0.63 18.17
CA ASN A 246 -6.31 -1.74 18.32
C ASN A 246 -7.21 -1.86 17.09
N LEU A 247 -7.55 -0.71 16.51
CA LEU A 247 -8.38 -0.60 15.32
C LEU A 247 -7.84 0.55 14.47
N PHE A 248 -7.64 0.27 13.19
CA PHE A 248 -7.28 1.25 12.19
C PHE A 248 -8.49 1.51 11.28
N ILE A 249 -9.00 2.74 11.28
CA ILE A 249 -10.08 3.17 10.39
C ILE A 249 -9.46 4.11 9.37
N CYS A 250 -9.57 3.77 8.09
CA CYS A 250 -8.94 4.56 7.05
C CYS A 250 -9.89 4.81 5.88
N ALA A 251 -9.80 6.00 5.30
CA ALA A 251 -10.30 6.18 3.95
C ALA A 251 -9.33 5.57 2.93
N GLU A 252 -9.81 5.30 1.72
CA GLU A 252 -9.03 4.73 0.63
C GLU A 252 -7.72 5.50 0.40
N GLY A 253 -6.61 4.77 0.37
CA GLY A 253 -5.28 5.30 0.17
C GLY A 253 -4.19 4.31 0.56
N ASP A 254 -2.92 4.69 0.34
CA ASP A 254 -1.76 3.82 0.50
C ASP A 254 -1.63 3.21 1.91
N ALA A 255 -1.99 3.98 2.95
CA ALA A 255 -1.88 3.51 4.34
C ALA A 255 -2.79 2.32 4.65
N MET A 256 -3.85 2.10 3.87
CA MET A 256 -4.73 0.94 4.01
C MET A 256 -3.94 -0.36 3.87
N GLN A 257 -3.03 -0.44 2.89
CA GLN A 257 -2.19 -1.62 2.67
C GLN A 257 -1.17 -1.80 3.80
N LEU A 258 -0.72 -0.73 4.45
CA LEU A 258 0.11 -0.84 5.65
C LEU A 258 -0.65 -1.54 6.78
N GLY A 259 -1.91 -1.17 7.02
CA GLY A 259 -2.77 -1.83 8.01
C GLY A 259 -3.00 -3.32 7.71
N VAL A 260 -3.15 -3.67 6.43
CA VAL A 260 -3.17 -5.08 6.01
C VAL A 260 -1.84 -5.75 6.36
N ALA A 261 -0.71 -5.14 6.02
CA ALA A 261 0.61 -5.73 6.17
C ALA A 261 1.06 -5.97 7.61
N VAL A 262 0.65 -5.10 8.56
CA VAL A 262 1.01 -5.25 9.98
C VAL A 262 0.02 -6.07 10.79
N GLY A 263 -1.09 -6.52 10.19
CA GLY A 263 -2.06 -7.36 10.89
C GLY A 263 -3.07 -6.61 11.76
N THR A 264 -3.10 -5.27 11.75
CA THR A 264 -4.05 -4.48 12.54
C THR A 264 -5.49 -4.72 12.09
N ALA A 265 -6.45 -4.74 13.02
CA ALA A 265 -7.87 -4.75 12.67
C ALA A 265 -8.20 -3.48 11.88
N LEU A 266 -8.88 -3.63 10.74
CA LEU A 266 -9.01 -2.60 9.72
C LEU A 266 -10.47 -2.39 9.36
N VAL A 267 -10.91 -1.14 9.28
CA VAL A 267 -12.16 -0.73 8.62
C VAL A 267 -11.83 0.30 7.56
N ALA A 268 -11.92 -0.09 6.29
CA ALA A 268 -11.64 0.76 5.15
C ALA A 268 -12.91 1.42 4.58
N ILE A 269 -12.84 2.71 4.24
CA ILE A 269 -13.90 3.45 3.54
C ILE A 269 -13.43 3.63 2.09
N LEU A 270 -14.06 2.90 1.16
CA LEU A 270 -13.61 2.75 -0.23
C LEU A 270 -14.51 3.51 -1.21
N SER A 271 -13.90 4.01 -2.27
CA SER A 271 -14.58 4.48 -3.47
C SER A 271 -15.13 3.31 -4.30
N SER A 272 -15.90 3.61 -5.33
CA SER A 272 -16.43 2.62 -6.27
C SER A 272 -15.48 2.32 -7.45
N THR A 273 -14.24 2.84 -7.43
CA THR A 273 -13.31 2.74 -8.57
C THR A 273 -12.72 1.35 -8.75
N ILE A 274 -12.33 0.68 -7.66
CA ILE A 274 -11.76 -0.67 -7.66
C ILE A 274 -12.53 -1.51 -6.63
N SER A 275 -12.87 -2.76 -6.96
CA SER A 275 -13.58 -3.64 -6.02
C SER A 275 -12.78 -3.87 -4.74
N ALA A 276 -13.48 -3.98 -3.61
CA ALA A 276 -12.84 -4.24 -2.33
C ALA A 276 -12.05 -5.57 -2.33
N SER A 277 -12.55 -6.60 -3.02
CA SER A 277 -11.87 -7.90 -3.18
C SER A 277 -10.53 -7.78 -3.91
N ALA A 278 -10.41 -6.87 -4.87
CA ALA A 278 -9.15 -6.62 -5.57
C ALA A 278 -8.14 -5.85 -4.70
N LEU A 279 -8.60 -4.99 -3.78
CA LEU A 279 -7.73 -4.15 -2.93
C LEU A 279 -7.39 -4.75 -1.56
N LEU A 280 -8.24 -5.61 -1.01
CA LEU A 280 -8.13 -6.08 0.38
C LEU A 280 -8.30 -7.59 0.44
N PRO A 281 -7.63 -8.27 1.39
CA PRO A 281 -7.88 -9.69 1.66
C PRO A 281 -9.20 -9.84 2.45
N ILE A 282 -10.34 -9.65 1.79
CA ILE A 282 -11.68 -9.58 2.41
C ILE A 282 -12.14 -10.88 3.10
N GLN A 283 -11.40 -11.97 2.93
CA GLN A 283 -11.62 -13.23 3.65
C GLN A 283 -11.11 -13.17 5.10
N GLU A 284 -10.20 -12.24 5.41
CA GLU A 284 -9.69 -12.05 6.77
C GLU A 284 -10.72 -11.31 7.63
N LYS A 285 -11.23 -11.96 8.70
CA LYS A 285 -12.24 -11.36 9.61
C LYS A 285 -11.86 -10.00 10.20
N ARG A 286 -10.55 -9.74 10.36
CA ARG A 286 -10.03 -8.47 10.87
C ARG A 286 -10.15 -7.32 9.86
N VAL A 287 -10.31 -7.63 8.56
CA VAL A 287 -10.37 -6.68 7.46
C VAL A 287 -11.82 -6.48 7.06
N LYS A 288 -12.35 -5.31 7.40
CA LYS A 288 -13.69 -4.90 7.07
C LYS A 288 -13.66 -3.68 6.18
N TYR A 289 -14.73 -3.46 5.44
CA TYR A 289 -14.84 -2.31 4.57
C TYR A 289 -16.28 -1.83 4.40
N VAL A 290 -16.41 -0.56 4.05
CA VAL A 290 -17.62 0.02 3.47
C VAL A 290 -17.21 0.63 2.14
N GLN A 291 -17.91 0.26 1.08
CA GLN A 291 -17.60 0.70 -0.28
C GLN A 291 -18.75 1.54 -0.83
N ALA A 292 -18.41 2.67 -1.45
CA ALA A 292 -19.36 3.47 -2.21
C ALA A 292 -19.96 2.64 -3.35
N VAL A 293 -21.25 2.82 -3.62
CA VAL A 293 -21.84 2.22 -4.83
C VAL A 293 -21.41 2.99 -6.08
N LYS A 294 -21.54 2.38 -7.25
CA LYS A 294 -21.15 3.01 -8.53
C LYS A 294 -21.89 4.34 -8.70
N GLY A 295 -21.12 5.42 -8.92
CA GLY A 295 -21.65 6.79 -9.07
C GLY A 295 -21.87 7.55 -7.76
N GLN A 296 -21.73 6.90 -6.60
CA GLN A 296 -21.73 7.56 -5.29
C GLN A 296 -20.33 8.08 -4.97
N SER A 297 -20.23 9.30 -4.42
CA SER A 297 -18.97 9.81 -3.90
C SER A 297 -18.67 9.20 -2.53
N LEU A 298 -17.39 9.00 -2.23
CA LEU A 298 -16.94 8.51 -0.92
C LEU A 298 -17.48 9.37 0.23
N LYS A 299 -17.61 10.69 0.00
CA LYS A 299 -18.17 11.65 0.96
C LYS A 299 -19.63 11.40 1.35
N ASP A 300 -20.38 10.70 0.49
CA ASP A 300 -21.81 10.46 0.66
C ASP A 300 -22.10 9.16 1.43
N ILE A 301 -21.06 8.41 1.84
CA ILE A 301 -21.22 7.23 2.69
C ILE A 301 -21.61 7.68 4.12
N PRO A 302 -22.77 7.29 4.65
CA PRO A 302 -23.18 7.70 5.99
C PRO A 302 -22.25 7.14 7.08
N ALA A 303 -21.91 7.97 8.07
CA ALA A 303 -21.11 7.54 9.23
C ALA A 303 -21.72 6.33 9.95
N LYS A 304 -23.05 6.25 10.02
CA LYS A 304 -23.78 5.11 10.58
C LYS A 304 -23.47 3.78 9.88
N THR A 305 -23.25 3.80 8.56
CA THR A 305 -22.87 2.60 7.79
C THR A 305 -21.48 2.12 8.19
N VAL A 306 -20.53 3.05 8.35
CA VAL A 306 -19.18 2.75 8.84
C VAL A 306 -19.23 2.20 10.27
N LEU A 307 -20.02 2.84 11.15
CA LEU A 307 -20.22 2.38 12.53
C LEU A 307 -20.84 0.99 12.61
N ALA A 308 -21.86 0.69 11.80
CA ALA A 308 -22.45 -0.65 11.75
C ALA A 308 -21.38 -1.70 11.40
N LYS A 309 -20.50 -1.39 10.45
CA LYS A 309 -19.42 -2.28 10.05
C LYS A 309 -18.35 -2.45 11.15
N ILE A 310 -17.99 -1.39 11.87
CA ILE A 310 -17.06 -1.46 13.01
C ILE A 310 -17.55 -2.49 14.03
N TRP A 311 -18.85 -2.48 14.36
CA TRP A 311 -19.45 -3.34 15.38
C TRP A 311 -19.94 -4.71 14.88
N GLU A 312 -19.76 -5.03 13.60
CA GLU A 312 -20.11 -6.34 13.03
C GLU A 312 -19.25 -7.45 13.68
N GLY A 313 -19.88 -8.55 14.14
CA GLY A 313 -19.20 -9.65 14.84
C GLY A 313 -19.19 -10.94 14.03
#